data_AF-A0A6L8TCD0-F1
#
_entry.id   AF-A0A6L8TCD0-F1
#
_cell.length_a   1.000
_cell.length_b   1.000
_cell.length_c   1.000
_cell.angle_alpha   90.00
_cell.angle_beta   90.00
_cell.angle_gamma   90.00
#
_symmetry.space_group_name_H-M   'P 1'
#
loop_
_entity.id
_entity.type
_entity.pdbx_description
1 polymer ?
#
loop_
_entity_poly.entity_id
_entity_poly.type
_entity_poly.pdbx_seq_one_letter_code
_entity_poly.pdbx_strand_id
1 'polypeptide(L)'
;MTGRNIARYMRLDRLIPELKDAVDKGTLAMVAAVDLSYLNVKMQKLIQQVAEAEGKKLKSKQALELRKMGKEITKEGIESVLVGKERKKPQSVSAKLPVELYEKYFAQTDAGAVQEILEKALEGYFGKEAAGVWQGRS
;
A
#
# COMPACT_ATOMS: atom_id res chain seq x y z
N MET A 1 -27.46 25.42 3.94
CA MET A 1 -26.14 24.82 3.59
C MET A 1 -25.10 25.35 4.56
N THR A 2 -24.22 24.52 5.12
CA THR A 2 -23.18 24.98 6.07
C THR A 2 -21.96 25.52 5.33
N GLY A 3 -21.21 26.46 5.91
CA GLY A 3 -19.98 27.00 5.30
C GLY A 3 -18.95 25.92 4.94
N ARG A 4 -18.96 24.79 5.67
CA ARG A 4 -18.16 23.59 5.36
C ARG A 4 -18.51 22.97 4.01
N ASN A 5 -19.76 23.02 3.58
CA ASN A 5 -20.17 22.51 2.27
C ASN A 5 -19.73 23.44 1.14
N ILE A 6 -19.80 24.76 1.33
CA ILE A 6 -19.33 25.76 0.36
C ILE A 6 -17.83 25.58 0.08
N ALA A 7 -17.03 25.44 1.14
CA ALA A 7 -15.59 25.22 1.00
C ALA A 7 -15.25 23.91 0.24
N ARG A 8 -16.06 22.86 0.39
CA ARG A 8 -15.88 21.60 -0.35
C ARG A 8 -16.14 21.79 -1.85
N TYR A 9 -17.20 22.51 -2.22
CA TYR A 9 -17.51 22.79 -3.63
C TYR A 9 -16.41 23.65 -4.29
N MET A 10 -15.96 24.71 -3.62
CA MET A 10 -14.85 25.53 -4.12
C MET A 10 -13.57 24.71 -4.35
N ARG A 11 -13.35 23.68 -3.53
CA ARG A 11 -12.15 22.86 -3.62
C ARG A 11 -12.14 21.95 -4.85
N LEU A 12 -13.30 21.48 -5.31
CA LEU A 12 -13.39 20.65 -6.51
C LEU A 12 -12.81 21.32 -7.74
N ASP A 13 -12.76 22.65 -7.77
CA ASP A 13 -12.17 23.37 -8.90
C ASP A 13 -10.70 22.99 -9.14
N ARG A 14 -10.01 22.53 -8.08
CA ARG A 14 -8.62 22.05 -8.13
C ARG A 14 -8.46 20.63 -8.69
N LEU A 15 -9.55 19.97 -9.08
CA LEU A 15 -9.48 18.67 -9.74
C LEU A 15 -9.12 18.82 -11.21
N ILE A 16 -8.45 17.79 -11.73
CA ILE A 16 -8.28 17.62 -13.17
C ILE A 16 -9.65 17.34 -13.85
N PRO A 17 -9.81 17.72 -15.13
CA PRO A 17 -11.08 17.54 -15.85
C PRO A 17 -11.64 16.11 -15.77
N GLU A 18 -10.78 15.10 -15.88
CA GLU A 18 -11.16 13.69 -15.89
C GLU A 18 -11.81 13.27 -14.55
N LEU A 19 -11.34 13.81 -13.44
CA LEU A 19 -11.94 13.57 -12.12
C LEU A 19 -13.21 14.40 -11.91
N LYS A 20 -13.33 15.60 -12.51
CA LYS A 20 -14.58 16.38 -12.49
C LYS A 20 -15.68 15.61 -13.24
N ASP A 21 -15.38 15.12 -14.43
CA ASP A 21 -16.29 14.27 -15.21
C ASP A 21 -16.71 13.01 -14.45
N ALA A 22 -15.80 12.39 -13.69
CA ALA A 22 -16.13 11.22 -12.87
C ALA A 22 -17.08 11.56 -11.73
N VAL A 23 -17.00 12.77 -11.15
CA VAL A 23 -17.98 13.26 -10.16
C VAL A 23 -19.33 13.48 -10.82
N ASP A 24 -19.37 14.15 -11.97
CA ASP A 24 -20.60 14.48 -12.69
C ASP A 24 -21.33 13.20 -13.16
N LYS A 25 -20.58 12.17 -13.58
CA LYS A 25 -21.11 10.85 -13.94
C LYS A 25 -21.48 9.99 -12.74
N GLY A 26 -21.20 10.45 -11.51
CA GLY A 26 -21.44 9.69 -10.27
C GLY A 26 -20.55 8.46 -10.09
N THR A 27 -19.47 8.33 -10.86
CA THR A 27 -18.48 7.25 -10.72
C THR A 27 -17.44 7.54 -9.64
N LEU A 28 -17.27 8.81 -9.26
CA LEU A 28 -16.46 9.27 -8.14
C LEU A 28 -17.32 10.02 -7.11
N ALA A 29 -17.28 9.58 -5.85
CA ALA A 29 -18.04 10.24 -4.79
C ALA A 29 -17.46 11.64 -4.48
N MET A 30 -18.33 12.62 -4.24
CA MET A 30 -17.98 14.00 -3.88
C MET A 30 -16.92 14.09 -2.77
N VAL A 31 -17.06 13.27 -1.72
CA VAL A 31 -16.11 13.23 -0.60
C VAL A 31 -14.73 12.74 -1.05
N ALA A 32 -14.68 11.73 -1.91
CA ALA A 32 -13.44 11.23 -2.49
C ALA A 32 -12.78 12.29 -3.37
N ALA A 33 -13.57 12.97 -4.20
CA ALA A 33 -13.12 14.06 -5.06
C ALA A 33 -12.52 15.23 -4.26
N VAL A 34 -13.14 15.60 -3.14
CA VAL A 34 -12.58 16.59 -2.21
C VAL A 34 -11.24 16.13 -1.65
N ASP A 35 -11.07 14.85 -1.27
CA ASP A 35 -9.77 14.38 -0.78
C ASP A 35 -8.69 14.41 -1.87
N LEU A 36 -9.01 14.02 -3.11
CA LEU A 36 -8.08 14.07 -4.24
C LEU A 36 -7.69 15.50 -4.64
N SER A 37 -8.57 16.47 -4.45
CA SER A 37 -8.31 17.89 -4.74
C SER A 37 -7.21 18.54 -3.87
N TYR A 38 -6.73 17.85 -2.82
CA TYR A 38 -5.56 18.26 -2.05
C TYR A 38 -4.24 17.81 -2.67
N LEU A 39 -4.28 16.90 -3.64
CA LEU A 39 -3.11 16.41 -4.35
C LEU A 39 -2.76 17.32 -5.53
N ASN A 40 -1.50 17.29 -5.96
CA ASN A 40 -1.09 18.03 -7.15
C ASN A 40 -1.61 17.35 -8.44
N VAL A 41 -1.63 18.10 -9.54
CA VAL A 41 -2.16 17.64 -10.85
C VAL A 41 -1.48 16.35 -11.33
N LYS A 42 -0.16 16.22 -11.15
CA LYS A 42 0.61 15.03 -11.57
C LYS A 42 0.10 13.77 -10.86
N MET A 43 -0.13 13.86 -9.54
CA MET A 43 -0.63 12.75 -8.74
C MET A 43 -2.08 12.43 -9.08
N GLN A 44 -2.93 13.44 -9.28
CA GLN A 44 -4.32 13.23 -9.68
C GLN A 44 -4.39 12.47 -11.02
N LYS A 45 -3.54 12.81 -12.00
CA LYS A 45 -3.44 12.09 -13.27
C LYS A 45 -2.99 10.64 -13.07
N LEU A 46 -1.97 10.42 -12.26
CA LEU A 46 -1.47 9.06 -11.99
C LEU A 46 -2.55 8.19 -11.33
N ILE A 47 -3.31 8.75 -10.38
CA ILE A 47 -4.43 8.05 -9.73
C ILE A 47 -5.55 7.73 -10.72
N GLN A 48 -5.91 8.67 -11.58
CA GLN A 48 -6.92 8.45 -12.63
C GLN A 48 -6.48 7.35 -13.59
N GLN A 49 -5.22 7.37 -14.05
CA GLN A 49 -4.68 6.35 -14.96
C GLN A 49 -4.72 4.95 -14.36
N VAL A 50 -4.32 4.81 -13.09
CA VAL A 50 -4.38 3.50 -12.40
C VAL A 50 -5.82 3.07 -12.17
N ALA A 51 -6.71 3.97 -11.78
CA ALA A 51 -8.13 3.65 -11.56
C ALA A 51 -8.82 3.18 -12.86
N GLU A 52 -8.51 3.82 -13.99
CA GLU A 52 -9.01 3.43 -15.31
C GLU A 52 -8.44 2.09 -15.77
N ALA A 53 -7.13 1.88 -15.63
CA ALA A 53 -6.48 0.61 -16.00
C ALA A 53 -7.05 -0.58 -15.21
N GLU A 54 -7.38 -0.38 -13.93
CA GLU A 54 -7.98 -1.40 -13.07
C GLU A 54 -9.50 -1.54 -13.25
N GLY A 55 -10.15 -0.62 -13.97
CA GLY A 55 -11.61 -0.58 -14.13
C GLY A 55 -12.38 -0.43 -12.80
N LYS A 56 -11.72 0.08 -11.74
CA LYS A 56 -12.30 0.15 -10.38
C LYS A 56 -12.72 1.58 -10.03
N LYS A 57 -13.90 1.69 -9.44
CA LYS A 57 -14.38 2.96 -8.86
C LYS A 57 -13.62 3.27 -7.58
N LEU A 58 -13.11 4.50 -7.49
CA LEU A 58 -12.31 4.96 -6.36
C LEU A 58 -13.19 5.25 -5.14
N LYS A 59 -12.98 4.50 -4.04
CA LYS A 59 -13.77 4.63 -2.81
C LYS A 59 -13.24 5.77 -1.93
N SER A 60 -14.11 6.39 -1.12
CA SER A 60 -13.72 7.50 -0.23
C SER A 60 -12.59 7.13 0.75
N LYS A 61 -12.55 5.89 1.26
CA LYS A 61 -11.44 5.43 2.11
C LYS A 61 -10.10 5.41 1.36
N GLN A 62 -10.11 4.96 0.11
CA GLN A 62 -8.92 4.93 -0.75
C GLN A 62 -8.45 6.35 -1.06
N ALA A 63 -9.36 7.26 -1.43
CA ALA A 63 -9.02 8.68 -1.65
C ALA A 63 -8.36 9.33 -0.42
N LEU A 64 -8.88 9.05 0.76
CA LEU A 64 -8.32 9.55 2.02
C LEU A 64 -6.91 8.99 2.29
N GLU A 65 -6.67 7.70 2.00
CA GLU A 65 -5.34 7.10 2.13
C GLU A 65 -4.36 7.70 1.13
N LEU A 66 -4.73 7.84 -0.14
CA LEU A 66 -3.93 8.49 -1.18
C LEU A 66 -3.58 9.93 -0.79
N ARG A 67 -4.53 10.65 -0.19
CA ARG A 67 -4.31 12.01 0.33
C ARG A 67 -3.28 12.02 1.47
N LYS A 68 -3.36 11.06 2.40
CA LYS A 68 -2.42 10.95 3.54
C LYS A 68 -1.00 10.61 3.10
N MET A 69 -0.84 9.85 2.01
CA MET A 69 0.48 9.53 1.46
C MET A 69 1.21 10.78 0.91
N GLY A 70 0.49 11.86 0.62
CA GLY A 70 1.10 13.15 0.31
C GLY A 70 2.02 13.10 -0.91
N LYS A 71 2.98 14.02 -1.00
CA LYS A 71 3.79 14.27 -2.20
C LYS A 71 4.73 13.11 -2.61
N GLU A 72 4.89 12.09 -1.77
CA GLU A 72 5.82 10.97 -1.99
C GLU A 72 5.14 9.72 -2.59
N ILE A 73 3.91 9.85 -3.08
CA ILE A 73 3.20 8.70 -3.63
C ILE A 73 3.85 8.19 -4.92
N THR A 74 4.16 6.90 -4.97
CA THR A 74 4.60 6.21 -6.18
C THR A 74 3.42 5.52 -6.86
N LYS A 75 3.60 5.14 -8.14
CA LYS A 75 2.60 4.37 -8.88
C LYS A 75 2.25 3.06 -8.17
N GLU A 76 3.25 2.35 -7.67
CA GLU A 76 3.08 1.12 -6.87
C GLU A 76 2.28 1.38 -5.58
N GLY A 77 2.52 2.52 -4.93
CA GLY A 77 1.76 2.95 -3.76
C GLY A 77 0.28 3.15 -4.10
N ILE A 78 -0.02 3.81 -5.21
CA ILE A 78 -1.39 4.02 -5.70
C ILE A 78 -2.06 2.68 -6.05
N GLU A 79 -1.37 1.82 -6.79
CA GLU A 79 -1.83 0.47 -7.13
C GLU A 79 -2.13 -0.33 -5.86
N SER A 80 -1.27 -0.27 -4.85
CA SER A 80 -1.51 -0.99 -3.59
C SER A 80 -2.81 -0.56 -2.90
N VAL A 81 -3.11 0.74 -2.88
CA VAL A 81 -4.33 1.30 -2.28
C VAL A 81 -5.58 1.00 -3.13
N LEU A 82 -5.48 1.08 -4.45
CA LEU A 82 -6.61 0.89 -5.37
C LEU A 82 -6.98 -0.58 -5.57
N VAL A 83 -5.98 -1.43 -5.77
CA VAL A 83 -6.17 -2.86 -6.01
C VAL A 83 -6.48 -3.59 -4.72
N GLY A 84 -6.01 -3.05 -3.58
CA GLY A 84 -6.01 -3.81 -2.34
C GLY A 84 -5.11 -5.03 -2.49
N LYS A 85 -3.96 -4.88 -3.17
CA LYS A 85 -2.83 -5.76 -2.83
C LYS A 85 -2.61 -5.45 -1.37
N GLU A 86 -3.15 -6.32 -0.51
CA GLU A 86 -2.80 -6.32 0.89
C GLU A 86 -1.29 -6.15 0.86
N ARG A 87 -0.82 -5.00 1.35
CA ARG A 87 0.35 -5.08 2.20
C ARG A 87 -0.12 -6.11 3.21
N LYS A 88 0.22 -7.38 2.98
CA LYS A 88 0.41 -8.32 4.06
C LYS A 88 1.33 -7.50 4.95
N LYS A 89 0.74 -6.79 5.92
CA LYS A 89 1.48 -6.40 7.10
C LYS A 89 2.24 -7.67 7.41
N PRO A 90 3.57 -7.67 7.54
CA PRO A 90 4.25 -8.84 8.04
C PRO A 90 3.49 -9.17 9.31
N GLN A 91 2.63 -10.19 9.21
CA GLN A 91 1.82 -10.61 10.32
C GLN A 91 2.93 -11.17 11.18
N SER A 92 3.25 -10.47 12.27
CA SER A 92 4.28 -10.92 13.18
C SER A 92 3.73 -12.20 13.78
N VAL A 93 3.97 -13.31 13.08
CA VAL A 93 3.63 -14.64 13.56
C VAL A 93 4.70 -14.89 14.61
N SER A 94 4.32 -14.80 15.88
CA SER A 94 5.21 -15.15 16.98
C SER A 94 5.35 -16.68 17.00
N ALA A 95 6.29 -17.21 16.23
CA ALA A 95 6.71 -18.59 16.35
C ALA A 95 7.57 -18.69 17.62
N LYS A 96 7.14 -19.52 18.58
CA LYS A 96 7.95 -19.83 19.76
C LYS A 96 8.96 -20.91 19.39
N LEU A 97 10.24 -20.64 19.64
CA LEU A 97 11.28 -21.65 19.54
C LEU A 97 11.11 -22.65 20.69
N PRO A 98 11.05 -23.97 20.42
CA PRO A 98 11.12 -25.00 21.46
C PRO A 98 12.37 -24.83 22.32
N VAL A 99 12.24 -25.03 23.62
CA VAL A 99 13.34 -24.86 24.60
C VAL A 99 14.55 -25.74 24.25
N GLU A 100 14.31 -26.96 23.78
CA GLU A 100 15.37 -27.90 23.37
C GLU A 100 16.24 -27.35 22.22
N LEU A 101 15.63 -26.65 21.26
CA LEU A 101 16.38 -26.03 20.14
C LEU A 101 17.12 -24.78 20.60
N TYR A 102 16.52 -24.02 21.53
CA TYR A 102 17.18 -22.88 22.14
C TYR A 102 18.42 -23.31 22.93
N GLU A 103 18.32 -24.34 23.77
CA GLU A 103 19.46 -24.84 24.53
C GLU A 103 20.53 -25.46 23.63
N LYS A 104 20.13 -26.17 22.57
CA LYS A 104 21.08 -26.83 21.67
C LYS A 104 21.91 -25.87 20.82
N TYR A 105 21.32 -24.76 20.37
CA TYR A 105 21.97 -23.85 19.40
C TYR A 105 22.23 -22.44 19.94
N PHE A 106 21.59 -22.05 21.04
CA PHE A 106 21.57 -20.68 21.55
C PHE A 106 21.80 -20.57 23.07
N ALA A 107 22.17 -21.65 23.77
CA ALA A 107 22.39 -21.64 25.23
C ALA A 107 23.42 -20.60 25.71
N GLN A 108 24.38 -20.22 24.86
CA GLN A 108 25.41 -19.22 25.16
C GLN A 108 25.24 -17.93 24.36
N THR A 109 24.11 -17.77 23.66
CA THR A 109 23.85 -16.65 22.77
C THR A 109 22.85 -15.70 23.41
N ASP A 110 23.13 -14.41 23.37
CA ASP A 110 22.20 -13.40 23.87
C ASP A 110 20.97 -13.28 22.95
N ALA A 111 19.83 -12.91 23.53
CA ALA A 111 18.56 -12.85 22.79
C ALA A 111 18.59 -11.90 21.57
N GLY A 112 19.47 -10.89 21.56
CA GLY A 112 19.65 -9.99 20.41
C GLY A 112 20.37 -10.68 19.25
N ALA A 113 21.46 -11.40 19.54
CA ALA A 113 22.22 -12.16 18.55
C ALA A 113 21.46 -13.38 18.01
N VAL A 114 20.57 -13.99 18.80
CA VAL A 114 19.70 -15.09 18.33
C VAL A 114 18.87 -14.65 17.13
N GLN A 115 18.32 -13.43 17.17
CA GLN A 115 17.49 -12.91 16.09
C GLN A 115 18.29 -12.69 14.80
N GLU A 116 19.51 -12.15 14.90
CA GLU A 116 20.40 -11.93 13.76
C GLU A 116 20.86 -13.25 13.13
N ILE A 117 21.17 -14.25 13.95
CA ILE A 117 21.54 -15.59 13.48
C ILE A 117 20.36 -16.24 12.76
N LEU A 118 19.14 -16.09 13.29
CA LEU A 118 17.94 -16.63 12.68
C LEU A 118 17.69 -15.98 11.31
N GLU A 119 17.82 -14.66 11.21
CA GLU A 119 17.66 -13.91 9.97
C GLU A 119 18.67 -14.37 8.92
N LYS A 120 19.96 -14.42 9.25
CA LYS A 120 21.03 -14.91 8.35
C LYS A 120 20.83 -16.36 7.91
N ALA A 121 20.37 -17.24 8.81
CA ALA A 121 20.11 -18.64 8.49
C ALA A 121 18.91 -18.79 7.53
N LEU A 122 17.83 -18.04 7.77
CA LEU A 122 16.64 -18.02 6.92
C LEU A 122 16.95 -17.39 5.55
N GLU A 123 17.72 -16.30 5.51
CA GLU A 123 18.23 -15.71 4.26
C GLU A 123 19.12 -16.69 3.49
N GLY A 124 19.99 -17.44 4.18
CA GLY A 124 20.82 -18.46 3.55
C GLY A 124 20.03 -19.64 2.98
N TYR A 125 18.93 -20.03 3.64
CA TYR A 125 18.07 -21.14 3.22
C TYR A 125 17.13 -20.73 2.08
N PHE A 126 16.34 -19.67 2.28
CA PHE A 126 15.37 -19.18 1.28
C PHE A 126 16.02 -18.37 0.15
N GLY A 127 17.09 -17.64 0.44
CA GLY A 127 17.84 -16.88 -0.57
C GLY A 127 18.55 -17.78 -1.58
N LYS A 128 18.89 -19.02 -1.21
CA LYS A 128 19.38 -20.04 -2.17
C LYS A 128 18.24 -20.67 -2.98
N GLU A 129 17.07 -20.89 -2.40
CA GLU A 129 15.90 -21.42 -3.15
C GLU A 129 15.38 -20.44 -4.20
N ALA A 130 15.45 -19.12 -3.98
CA ALA A 130 15.05 -18.13 -4.98
C ALA A 130 15.88 -18.20 -6.29
N ALA A 131 17.11 -18.72 -6.23
CA ALA A 131 17.98 -18.89 -7.40
C ALA A 131 17.82 -20.27 -8.09
N GLY A 132 17.17 -21.25 -7.45
CA GLY A 132 17.10 -22.64 -7.93
C GLY A 132 15.74 -23.11 -8.47
N VAL A 133 14.65 -22.36 -8.27
CA VAL A 133 13.28 -22.87 -8.52
C VAL A 133 12.79 -22.68 -9.98
N TRP A 134 13.62 -22.15 -10.90
CA TRP A 134 13.29 -22.01 -12.33
C TRP A 134 14.11 -22.88 -13.29
N GLN A 135 14.63 -24.02 -12.83
CA GLN A 135 15.11 -25.05 -13.76
C GLN A 135 14.63 -26.42 -13.29
N GLY A 136 13.64 -26.97 -13.99
CA GLY A 136 13.20 -28.35 -13.80
C GLY A 136 11.69 -28.54 -13.70
N ARG A 137 10.94 -28.09 -14.71
CA ARG A 137 9.67 -28.75 -15.05
C ARG A 137 9.50 -28.76 -16.56
N SER A 138 10.06 -29.81 -17.18
CA SER A 138 9.64 -30.37 -18.46
C SER A 138 9.57 -31.88 -18.29
#